data_AF-A0A5C6YL34-F1
#
_entry.id   AF-A0A5C6YL34-F1
#
_cell.length_a   1.000
_cell.length_b   1.000
_cell.length_c   1.000
_cell.angle_alpha   90.00
_cell.angle_beta   90.00
_cell.angle_gamma   90.00
#
_symmetry.space_group_name_H-M   'P 1'
#
loop_
_entity.id
_entity.type
_entity.pdbx_description
1 polymer ?
#
loop_
_entity_poly.entity_id
_entity_poly.type
_entity_poly.pdbx_seq_one_letter_code
_entity_poly.pdbx_strand_id
1 'polypeptide(L)'
;MGFGGSAAAMVQSIRNNAKQLAKRNSYFEKDVPSKYGTSTKIVDYKRMSPAQFVAFKQKLKENELRRQKHLAIVFGSVMFVIIGVLIYFLFYN
;
A
#
# COMPACT_ATOMS: atom_id res chain seq x y z
N MET A 1 -16.76 0.18 -26.60
CA MET A 1 -16.41 0.91 -25.35
C MET A 1 -15.03 0.43 -24.91
N GLY A 2 -13.99 1.14 -25.33
CA GLY A 2 -12.60 0.66 -25.27
C GLY A 2 -11.78 1.26 -24.12
N PHE A 3 -10.70 0.55 -23.77
CA PHE A 3 -9.66 0.88 -22.77
C PHE A 3 -9.16 2.34 -22.78
N GLY A 4 -9.35 3.08 -23.88
CA GLY A 4 -8.98 4.50 -23.97
C GLY A 4 -9.80 5.44 -23.08
N GLY A 5 -11.07 5.10 -22.80
CA GLY A 5 -11.92 5.92 -21.92
C GLY A 5 -11.52 5.81 -20.44
N SER A 6 -11.13 4.62 -19.99
CA SER A 6 -10.70 4.37 -18.61
C SER A 6 -9.32 4.97 -18.32
N ALA A 7 -8.39 4.90 -19.27
CA ALA A 7 -7.09 5.57 -19.15
C ALA A 7 -7.24 7.10 -19.10
N ALA A 8 -8.08 7.68 -19.95
CA ALA A 8 -8.36 9.12 -19.95
C ALA A 8 -8.99 9.60 -18.64
N ALA A 9 -9.95 8.83 -18.09
CA ALA A 9 -10.57 9.13 -16.80
C ALA A 9 -9.57 9.08 -15.64
N MET A 10 -8.63 8.14 -15.67
CA MET A 10 -7.56 8.04 -14.66
C MET A 10 -6.60 9.23 -14.74
N VAL A 11 -6.18 9.64 -15.94
CA VAL A 11 -5.32 10.82 -16.11
C VAL A 11 -6.01 12.08 -15.60
N GLN A 12 -7.31 12.21 -15.85
CA GLN A 12 -8.10 13.35 -15.40
C GLN A 12 -8.28 13.37 -13.87
N SER A 13 -8.48 12.21 -13.23
CA SER A 13 -8.59 12.12 -11.77
C SER A 13 -7.28 12.49 -11.08
N ILE A 14 -6.14 12.02 -11.59
CA ILE A 14 -4.80 12.39 -11.08
C ILE A 14 -4.58 13.90 -11.20
N ARG A 15 -4.90 14.49 -12.37
CA ARG A 15 -4.71 15.92 -12.62
C ARG A 15 -5.58 16.79 -11.71
N ASN A 16 -6.81 16.36 -11.43
CA ASN A 16 -7.71 17.06 -10.51
C ASN A 16 -7.22 16.97 -9.06
N ASN A 17 -6.71 15.81 -8.64
CA ASN A 17 -6.17 15.63 -7.29
C ASN A 17 -4.92 16.50 -7.06
N ALA A 18 -4.03 16.56 -8.04
CA ALA A 18 -2.84 17.43 -8.00
C ALA A 18 -3.21 18.92 -7.87
N LYS A 19 -4.24 19.38 -8.61
CA LYS A 19 -4.75 20.76 -8.49
C LYS A 19 -5.36 21.06 -7.11
N GLN A 20 -6.05 20.09 -6.50
CA GLN A 20 -6.59 20.24 -5.16
C GLN A 20 -5.49 20.28 -4.09
N LEU A 21 -4.44 19.48 -4.24
CA LEU A 21 -3.28 19.50 -3.35
C LEU A 21 -2.53 20.83 -3.43
N ALA A 22 -2.33 21.38 -4.64
CA ALA A 22 -1.67 22.66 -4.83
C ALA A 22 -2.45 23.86 -4.27
N LYS A 23 -3.78 23.77 -4.16
CA LYS A 23 -4.65 24.82 -3.61
C LYS A 23 -4.90 24.69 -2.10
N ARG A 24 -4.48 23.58 -1.48
CA ARG A 24 -4.60 23.41 -0.03
C ARG A 24 -3.44 24.12 0.63
N ASN A 25 -3.74 25.10 1.47
CA ASN A 25 -2.78 25.58 2.45
C ASN A 25 -2.32 24.38 3.28
N SER A 26 -1.01 24.15 3.32
CA SER A 26 -0.43 23.08 4.12
C SER A 26 -0.87 23.27 5.56
N TYR A 27 -1.48 22.23 6.15
CA TYR A 27 -1.89 22.26 7.56
C TYR A 27 -0.70 22.45 8.50
N PHE A 28 0.54 22.28 7.99
CA PHE A 28 1.79 22.49 8.70
C PHE A 28 2.38 23.89 8.54
N GLU A 29 1.83 24.72 7.64
CA GLU A 29 2.31 26.09 7.35
C GLU A 29 1.34 27.16 7.85
N LYS A 30 0.24 26.76 8.51
CA LYS A 30 -0.67 27.73 9.09
C LYS A 30 -0.08 28.20 10.42
N ASP A 31 0.45 29.42 10.45
CA ASP A 31 0.76 30.15 11.67
C ASP A 31 -0.54 30.42 12.44
N VAL A 32 -1.06 29.41 13.12
CA VAL A 32 -2.17 29.55 14.05
C VAL A 32 -1.55 30.06 15.35
N PRO A 33 -1.87 31.28 15.84
CA PRO A 33 -1.37 31.73 17.13
C PRO A 33 -1.87 30.73 18.19
N SER A 34 -0.93 30.03 18.82
CA SER A 34 -1.19 28.98 19.79
C SER A 34 -1.87 29.59 21.03
N LYS A 35 -3.20 29.56 21.05
CA LYS A 35 -3.99 29.98 22.21
C LYS A 35 -3.82 29.07 23.45
N TYR A 36 -3.03 28.00 23.35
CA TYR A 36 -2.83 27.04 24.43
C TYR A 36 -1.35 26.67 24.57
N GLY A 37 -0.82 26.97 25.76
CA GLY A 37 0.23 26.22 26.44
C GLY A 37 1.61 26.20 25.79
N THR A 38 2.59 26.75 26.50
CA THR A 38 4.03 26.53 26.38
C THR A 38 4.39 25.31 25.52
N SER A 39 4.93 25.58 24.32
CA SER A 39 5.45 24.56 23.41
C SER A 39 6.44 23.67 24.18
N THR A 40 5.96 22.52 24.66
CA THR A 40 6.85 21.44 25.05
C THR A 40 7.59 21.06 23.79
N LYS A 41 8.88 21.42 23.78
CA LYS A 41 9.90 21.06 22.81
C LYS A 41 9.46 19.83 22.02
N ILE A 42 9.24 19.98 20.72
CA ILE A 42 8.95 18.86 19.83
C ILE A 42 10.11 17.89 20.01
N VAL A 43 9.90 16.83 20.79
CA VAL A 43 10.85 15.76 20.90
C VAL A 43 10.77 15.07 19.56
N ASP A 44 11.81 15.20 18.73
CA ASP A 44 11.88 14.52 17.44
C ASP A 44 12.02 13.01 17.69
N TYR A 45 10.89 12.34 17.95
CA TYR A 45 10.79 10.90 18.15
C TYR A 45 11.05 10.10 16.86
N LYS A 46 11.49 10.77 15.78
CA LYS A 46 11.39 10.25 14.41
C LYS A 46 12.64 9.56 13.89
N ARG A 47 13.75 9.52 14.63
CA ARG A 47 14.97 8.83 14.18
C ARG A 47 15.18 7.54 14.96
N MET A 48 14.68 6.46 14.38
CA MET A 48 15.05 5.10 14.78
C MET A 48 16.57 4.95 14.67
N SER A 49 17.23 4.42 15.70
CA SER A 49 18.68 4.16 15.66
C SER A 49 19.02 3.33 14.42
N PRO A 50 20.17 3.53 13.74
CA PRO A 50 20.55 2.74 12.58
C PRO A 50 20.43 1.22 12.79
N ALA A 51 20.78 0.75 14.00
CA ALA A 51 20.65 -0.66 14.37
C ALA A 51 19.18 -1.13 14.42
N GLN A 52 18.29 -0.31 14.98
CA GLN A 52 16.87 -0.58 15.04
C GLN A 52 16.23 -0.54 13.63
N PHE A 53 16.70 0.34 12.75
CA PHE A 53 16.22 0.43 11.38
C PHE A 53 16.62 -0.79 10.53
N VAL A 54 17.83 -1.33 10.73
CA VAL A 54 18.26 -2.57 10.09
C VAL A 54 17.40 -3.75 10.57
N ALA A 55 17.17 -3.87 11.88
CA ALA A 55 16.30 -4.89 12.44
C ALA A 55 14.86 -4.79 11.91
N PHE A 56 14.34 -3.57 11.76
CA PHE A 56 13.02 -3.31 11.18
C PHE A 56 12.94 -3.76 9.70
N LYS A 57 13.96 -3.43 8.89
CA LYS A 57 14.04 -3.89 7.49
C LYS A 57 14.07 -5.41 7.38
N GLN A 58 14.82 -6.09 8.25
CA GLN A 58 14.87 -7.56 8.28
C GLN A 58 13.50 -8.15 8.60
N LYS A 59 12.81 -7.65 9.64
CA LYS A 59 11.46 -8.10 10.00
C LYS A 59 10.44 -7.91 8.87
N LEU A 60 10.51 -6.78 8.17
CA LEU A 60 9.64 -6.54 7.00
C LEU A 60 9.88 -7.57 5.89
N LYS A 61 11.14 -7.86 5.57
CA LYS A 61 11.49 -8.83 4.53
C LYS A 61 11.03 -10.24 4.87
N GLU A 62 11.20 -10.66 6.12
CA GLU A 62 10.73 -11.98 6.58
C GLU A 62 9.21 -12.11 6.52
N ASN A 63 8.48 -11.06 6.90
CA ASN A 63 7.01 -11.07 6.87
C ASN A 63 6.50 -11.11 5.43
N GLU A 64 7.13 -10.37 4.51
CA GLU A 64 6.78 -10.42 3.10
C GLU A 64 7.02 -11.80 2.49
N LEU A 65 8.17 -12.42 2.79
CA LEU A 65 8.47 -13.78 2.33
C LEU A 65 7.47 -14.82 2.86
N ARG A 66 7.10 -14.73 4.14
CA ARG A 66 6.07 -15.60 4.73
C ARG A 66 4.71 -15.40 4.05
N ARG A 67 4.32 -14.14 3.81
CA ARG A 67 3.08 -13.82 3.11
C ARG A 67 3.05 -14.38 1.69
N GLN A 68 4.13 -14.20 0.93
CA GLN A 68 4.23 -14.72 -0.43
C GLN A 68 4.16 -16.25 -0.48
N LYS A 69 4.85 -16.94 0.44
CA LYS A 69 4.76 -18.40 0.56
C LYS A 69 3.32 -18.85 0.85
N HIS A 70 2.66 -18.21 1.81
CA HIS A 70 1.28 -18.55 2.15
C HIS A 70 0.34 -18.32 0.96
N LEU A 71 0.47 -17.19 0.26
CA LEU A 71 -0.31 -16.91 -0.95
C LEU A 71 -0.06 -17.96 -2.05
N ALA A 72 1.20 -18.32 -2.30
CA ALA A 72 1.54 -19.33 -3.29
C ALA A 72 0.93 -20.70 -2.97
N ILE A 73 0.93 -21.11 -1.70
CA ILE A 73 0.31 -22.37 -1.26
C ILE A 73 -1.21 -22.33 -1.44
N VAL A 74 -1.86 -21.24 -1.03
CA VAL A 74 -3.32 -21.09 -1.15
C VAL A 74 -3.74 -21.07 -2.62
N PHE A 75 -3.14 -20.21 -3.44
CA PHE A 75 -3.47 -20.15 -4.87
C PHE A 75 -3.10 -21.43 -5.62
N GLY A 76 -1.94 -22.04 -5.30
CA GLY A 76 -1.50 -23.29 -5.90
C GLY A 76 -2.44 -24.45 -5.59
N SER A 77 -2.90 -24.57 -4.34
CA SER A 77 -3.84 -25.63 -3.94
C SER A 77 -5.20 -25.47 -4.64
N VAL A 78 -5.73 -24.24 -4.70
CA VAL A 78 -6.99 -23.97 -5.42
C VAL A 78 -6.86 -24.28 -6.91
N MET A 79 -5.78 -23.86 -7.56
CA MET A 79 -5.53 -24.18 -8.96
C MET A 79 -5.42 -25.69 -9.20
N PHE A 80 -4.76 -26.42 -8.30
CA PHE A 80 -4.61 -27.87 -8.40
C PHE A 80 -5.97 -28.58 -8.37
N VAL A 81 -6.87 -28.17 -7.47
CA VAL A 81 -8.24 -28.72 -7.41
C VAL A 81 -9.01 -28.44 -8.69
N ILE A 82 -8.96 -27.21 -9.20
CA ILE A 82 -9.64 -26.83 -10.45
C ILE A 82 -9.14 -27.69 -11.63
N ILE A 83 -7.82 -27.82 -11.76
CA ILE A 83 -7.21 -28.65 -12.82
C ILE A 83 -7.63 -30.11 -12.66
N GLY A 84 -7.63 -30.65 -11.43
CA GLY A 84 -8.08 -32.02 -11.18
C GLY A 84 -9.53 -32.26 -11.58
N VAL A 85 -10.43 -31.33 -11.27
CA VAL A 85 -11.84 -31.39 -11.70
C VAL A 85 -11.96 -31.32 -13.22
N LEU A 86 -11.23 -30.42 -13.87
CA LEU A 86 -11.24 -30.31 -15.33
C LEU A 86 -10.76 -31.61 -15.99
N ILE A 87 -9.67 -32.21 -15.51
CA ILE A 87 -9.16 -33.49 -16.02
C ILE A 87 -10.21 -34.59 -15.85
N TYR A 88 -10.86 -34.68 -14.69
CA TYR A 88 -11.92 -35.66 -14.46
C TYR A 88 -13.07 -35.50 -15.47
N PHE A 89 -13.55 -34.27 -15.69
CA PHE A 89 -14.59 -33.99 -16.67
C PHE A 89 -14.21 -34.28 -18.13
N LEU A 90 -12.91 -34.18 -18.47
CA LEU A 90 -12.43 -34.33 -19.84
C LEU A 90 -12.19 -35.79 -20.22
N PHE A 91 -11.85 -36.64 -19.24
CA PHE A 91 -11.42 -38.03 -19.50
C PHE A 91 -12.33 -39.10 -18.90
N TYR A 92 -13.17 -38.77 -17.90
CA TYR A 92 -13.97 -39.74 -17.14
C TYR A 92 -15.46 -39.41 -17.08
N ASN A 93 -15.90 -38.34 -17.75
CA ASN A 93 -17.30 -38.03 -18.00
C ASN A 93 -17.54 -37.97 -19.51
#